data_AF-A0A5B8U1K8-F1
#
_entry.id   AF-A0A5B8U1K8-F1
#
_cell.length_a   1.000
_cell.length_b   1.000
_cell.length_c   1.000
_cell.angle_alpha   90.00
_cell.angle_beta   90.00
_cell.angle_gamma   90.00
#
_symmetry.space_group_name_H-M   'P 1'
#
loop_
_entity.id
_entity.type
_entity.pdbx_description
1 polymer ?
#
loop_
_entity_poly.entity_id
_entity_poly.type
_entity_poly.pdbx_seq_one_letter_code
_entity_poly.pdbx_strand_id
1 'polypeptide(L)'
;MSLLINVEDVENWYPLMYLYRRDLPDSGGAGRQRAGTGFAYAFMPYKAQTMSVANFGAGMTLSATCAPGTQGGLPCPSNHALVRRDTDIHARFAESRLPTDVADLQAGSTFTRPKQGNEMPLGPDDVIEYIVGGGGGYGDPLEREPERVAADVHEGRTSIEAARRHYGVELDATGAVDADATACARTAIRRARKVWPRAADRFPEADPADPVAATGGPPRRLHEAIVARDDGGRRVLACARCDAVLCDYAADFKRHVLLHEGPTTELVGAKADPVDRLDVPIVLRQYCCPGCAVLLTTDVSRAADEPWADMRLAGPG
;
A
#
# COMPACT_ATOMS: atom_id res chain seq x y z
N MET A 1 -7.62 -12.16 -21.81
CA MET A 1 -7.26 -13.12 -20.75
C MET A 1 -5.80 -12.89 -20.43
N SER A 2 -5.48 -12.28 -19.28
CA SER A 2 -4.09 -12.14 -18.85
C SER A 2 -3.68 -13.49 -18.25
N LEU A 3 -2.65 -14.13 -18.81
CA LEU A 3 -2.15 -15.43 -18.36
C LEU A 3 -0.70 -15.30 -17.92
N LEU A 4 -0.41 -15.72 -16.69
CA LEU A 4 0.95 -16.01 -16.25
C LEU A 4 1.37 -17.32 -16.93
N ILE A 5 2.52 -17.30 -17.60
CA ILE A 5 3.07 -18.46 -18.31
C ILE A 5 3.48 -19.53 -17.29
N ASN A 6 3.38 -20.81 -17.66
CA ASN A 6 3.86 -21.91 -16.82
C ASN A 6 5.38 -21.77 -16.59
N VAL A 7 5.84 -22.10 -15.39
CA VAL A 7 7.25 -22.07 -15.00
C VAL A 7 8.07 -22.96 -15.93
N GLU A 8 7.58 -24.17 -16.22
CA GLU A 8 8.25 -25.15 -17.07
C GLU A 8 8.43 -24.64 -18.52
N ASP A 9 7.44 -23.91 -19.05
CA ASP A 9 7.53 -23.31 -20.39
C ASP A 9 8.62 -22.23 -20.43
N VAL A 10 8.71 -21.41 -19.39
CA VAL A 10 9.73 -20.35 -19.29
C VAL A 10 11.14 -20.95 -19.16
N GLU A 11 11.32 -21.97 -18.32
CA GLU A 11 12.61 -22.68 -18.19
C GLU A 11 13.03 -23.42 -19.46
N ASN A 12 12.06 -23.85 -20.28
CA ASN A 12 12.35 -24.46 -21.58
C ASN A 12 12.78 -23.42 -22.63
N TRP A 13 12.26 -22.19 -22.55
CA TRP A 13 12.58 -21.12 -23.51
C TRP A 13 13.82 -20.29 -23.14
N TYR A 14 14.12 -20.16 -21.86
CA TYR A 14 15.20 -19.30 -21.36
C TYR A 14 16.18 -20.08 -20.48
N PRO A 15 17.47 -19.70 -20.47
CA PRO A 15 18.51 -20.39 -19.68
C PRO A 15 18.46 -19.98 -18.21
N LEU A 16 17.31 -20.15 -17.58
CA LEU A 16 17.05 -19.86 -16.18
C LEU A 16 16.36 -21.05 -15.51
N MET A 17 16.47 -21.12 -14.20
CA MET A 17 15.72 -22.02 -13.35
C MET A 17 15.05 -21.22 -12.25
N TYR A 18 13.75 -21.42 -12.06
CA TYR A 18 13.02 -20.85 -10.95
C TYR A 18 13.37 -21.59 -9.66
N LEU A 19 13.65 -20.81 -8.62
CA LEU A 19 13.77 -21.33 -7.26
C LEU A 19 12.38 -21.42 -6.63
N TYR A 20 11.53 -20.44 -6.91
CA TYR A 20 10.13 -20.43 -6.52
C TYR A 20 9.33 -19.38 -7.30
N ARG A 21 8.01 -19.57 -7.30
CA ARG A 21 7.00 -18.54 -7.57
C ARG A 21 5.88 -18.72 -6.56
N ARG A 22 5.63 -17.70 -5.74
CA ARG A 22 4.73 -17.77 -4.58
C ARG A 22 3.91 -16.50 -4.42
N ASP A 23 2.76 -16.62 -3.76
CA ASP A 23 2.01 -15.45 -3.31
C ASP A 23 2.84 -14.63 -2.32
N LEU A 24 2.63 -13.32 -2.32
CA LEU A 24 3.32 -12.41 -1.43
C LEU A 24 2.33 -11.84 -0.40
N PRO A 25 2.37 -12.30 0.86
CA PRO A 25 1.55 -11.72 1.92
C PRO A 25 1.79 -10.21 2.06
N ASP A 26 0.77 -9.47 2.49
CA ASP A 26 0.83 -8.02 2.77
C ASP A 26 1.16 -7.11 1.58
N SER A 27 1.18 -7.67 0.36
CA SER A 27 1.46 -6.91 -0.86
C SER A 27 0.24 -6.19 -1.44
N GLY A 28 -0.97 -6.54 -1.00
CA GLY A 28 -2.20 -5.84 -1.36
C GLY A 28 -2.48 -4.70 -0.39
N GLY A 29 -2.83 -3.52 -0.90
CA GLY A 29 -3.18 -2.36 -0.09
C GLY A 29 -4.35 -2.65 0.86
N ALA A 30 -4.17 -2.27 2.12
CA ALA A 30 -5.18 -2.48 3.16
C ALA A 30 -6.38 -1.56 2.95
N GLY A 31 -7.58 -2.04 3.26
CA GLY A 31 -8.79 -1.25 3.17
C GLY A 31 -10.00 -2.06 3.64
N ARG A 32 -11.16 -1.42 3.77
CA ARG A 32 -12.42 -2.14 4.02
C ARG A 32 -12.58 -3.31 3.03
N GLN A 33 -12.25 -3.05 1.77
CA GLN A 33 -11.94 -4.07 0.79
C GLN A 33 -10.43 -4.08 0.52
N ARG A 34 -9.78 -5.19 0.90
CA ARG A 34 -8.36 -5.46 0.62
C ARG A 34 -8.20 -5.69 -0.89
N ALA A 35 -7.12 -5.16 -1.47
CA ALA A 35 -6.78 -5.43 -2.87
C ALA A 35 -6.28 -6.87 -3.09
N GLY A 36 -6.15 -7.32 -4.34
CA GLY A 36 -5.45 -8.57 -4.64
C GLY A 36 -4.00 -8.54 -4.16
N THR A 37 -3.50 -9.66 -3.64
CA THR A 37 -2.07 -9.84 -3.35
C THR A 37 -1.31 -9.92 -4.67
N GLY A 38 -0.10 -9.37 -4.67
CA GLY A 38 0.91 -9.69 -5.66
C GLY A 38 1.64 -10.99 -5.32
N PHE A 39 2.78 -11.19 -5.96
CA PHE A 39 3.54 -12.43 -5.89
C PHE A 39 5.05 -12.14 -5.95
N ALA A 40 5.83 -13.11 -5.49
CA ALA A 40 7.28 -13.09 -5.62
C ALA A 40 7.75 -14.28 -6.44
N TYR A 41 8.81 -14.09 -7.23
CA TYR A 41 9.47 -15.18 -7.92
C TYR A 41 10.97 -14.95 -7.94
N ALA A 42 11.73 -16.02 -7.72
CA ALA A 42 13.17 -15.99 -7.78
C ALA A 42 13.68 -16.98 -8.83
N PHE A 43 14.72 -16.58 -9.54
CA PHE A 43 15.39 -17.44 -10.50
C PHE A 43 16.89 -17.22 -10.51
N MET A 44 17.60 -18.18 -11.07
CA MET A 44 19.04 -18.15 -11.30
C MET A 44 19.35 -18.54 -12.75
N PRO A 45 20.51 -18.17 -13.30
CA PRO A 45 20.99 -18.74 -14.56
C PRO A 45 21.16 -20.26 -14.43
N TYR A 46 20.69 -21.01 -15.43
CA TYR A 46 20.80 -22.47 -15.43
C TYR A 46 21.29 -22.97 -16.78
N LYS A 47 22.31 -23.85 -16.75
CA LYS A 47 23.03 -24.35 -17.93
C LYS A 47 23.59 -23.23 -18.83
N ALA A 48 23.89 -22.07 -18.24
CA ALA A 48 24.56 -20.95 -18.89
C ALA A 48 25.71 -20.44 -18.03
N GLN A 49 26.79 -20.01 -18.67
CA GLN A 49 27.91 -19.36 -17.98
C GLN A 49 27.58 -17.93 -17.56
N THR A 50 26.67 -17.28 -18.28
CA THR A 50 26.17 -15.94 -17.99
C THR A 50 24.78 -15.77 -18.60
N MET A 51 23.92 -15.01 -17.92
CA MET A 51 22.63 -14.56 -18.43
C MET A 51 22.45 -13.07 -18.19
N SER A 52 22.24 -12.29 -19.24
CA SER A 52 21.94 -10.86 -19.11
C SER A 52 20.47 -10.61 -18.81
N VAL A 53 20.18 -9.85 -17.75
CA VAL A 53 18.81 -9.49 -17.37
C VAL A 53 18.59 -7.99 -17.48
N ALA A 54 17.70 -7.59 -18.38
CA ALA A 54 17.14 -6.25 -18.42
C ALA A 54 15.86 -6.22 -17.57
N ASN A 55 15.66 -5.14 -16.81
CA ASN A 55 14.47 -4.99 -15.97
C ASN A 55 13.69 -3.74 -16.37
N PHE A 56 12.41 -3.93 -16.71
CA PHE A 56 11.47 -2.86 -16.99
C PHE A 56 10.18 -3.12 -16.21
N GLY A 57 9.82 -2.21 -15.31
CA GLY A 57 8.58 -2.31 -14.56
C GLY A 57 8.11 -0.97 -14.03
N ALA A 58 6.79 -0.78 -14.00
CA ALA A 58 6.21 0.32 -13.23
C ALA A 58 6.47 0.05 -11.74
N GLY A 59 6.82 1.09 -10.99
CA GLY A 59 6.94 1.00 -9.53
C GLY A 59 8.14 0.25 -8.94
N MET A 60 9.13 -0.15 -9.75
CA MET A 60 10.33 -0.87 -9.27
C MET A 60 11.30 0.06 -8.50
N THR A 61 11.32 0.01 -7.17
CA THR A 61 12.30 0.67 -6.26
C THR A 61 12.32 2.21 -6.29
N LEU A 62 11.70 2.86 -7.29
CA LEU A 62 11.63 4.33 -7.43
C LEU A 62 10.24 4.92 -7.20
N SER A 63 9.17 4.13 -7.39
CA SER A 63 7.85 4.55 -6.92
C SER A 63 7.73 4.11 -5.48
N ALA A 64 7.16 4.94 -4.63
CA ALA A 64 6.89 4.54 -3.26
C ALA A 64 5.78 3.47 -3.17
N THR A 65 4.91 3.37 -4.18
CA THR A 65 3.78 2.41 -4.22
C THR A 65 3.46 1.96 -5.65
N CYS A 66 2.85 0.79 -5.81
CA CYS A 66 2.48 0.26 -7.14
C CYS A 66 1.09 0.70 -7.61
N ALA A 67 0.17 0.90 -6.67
CA ALA A 67 -1.17 1.37 -6.93
C ALA A 67 -1.66 2.18 -5.71
N PRO A 68 -2.29 3.35 -5.93
CA PRO A 68 -2.82 4.17 -4.86
C PRO A 68 -4.02 3.48 -4.21
N GLY A 69 -4.18 3.71 -2.90
CA GLY A 69 -5.42 3.40 -2.22
C GLY A 69 -6.54 4.35 -2.65
N THR A 70 -7.79 3.94 -2.47
CA THR A 70 -8.94 4.75 -2.87
C THR A 70 -9.94 4.87 -1.73
N GLN A 71 -10.50 6.06 -1.60
CA GLN A 71 -11.57 6.39 -0.66
C GLN A 71 -11.32 5.97 0.80
N GLY A 72 -10.07 6.09 1.25
CA GLY A 72 -9.62 5.75 2.60
C GLY A 72 -8.85 4.43 2.69
N GLY A 73 -8.70 3.69 1.59
CA GLY A 73 -7.79 2.55 1.52
C GLY A 73 -6.33 2.98 1.48
N LEU A 74 -5.44 2.14 1.97
CA LEU A 74 -4.00 2.30 1.89
C LEU A 74 -3.47 1.83 0.52
N PRO A 75 -2.39 2.44 0.01
CA PRO A 75 -1.72 1.96 -1.18
C PRO A 75 -1.00 0.62 -0.92
N CYS A 76 -0.65 -0.09 -1.99
CA CYS A 76 0.22 -1.26 -1.88
C CYS A 76 1.71 -0.87 -1.84
N PRO A 77 2.57 -1.70 -1.22
CA PRO A 77 4.01 -1.52 -1.28
C PRO A 77 4.53 -1.55 -2.73
N SER A 78 5.72 -0.97 -2.92
CA SER A 78 6.34 -0.88 -4.24
C SER A 78 6.95 -2.21 -4.71
N ASN A 79 7.18 -2.32 -6.03
CA ASN A 79 7.83 -3.48 -6.62
C ASN A 79 9.34 -3.38 -6.37
N HIS A 80 10.03 -4.52 -6.26
CA HIS A 80 11.49 -4.54 -6.12
C HIS A 80 12.10 -5.71 -6.88
N ALA A 81 13.34 -5.53 -7.34
CA ALA A 81 14.18 -6.64 -7.78
C ALA A 81 15.39 -6.71 -6.85
N LEU A 82 15.51 -7.80 -6.11
CA LEU A 82 16.64 -8.08 -5.22
C LEU A 82 17.62 -8.99 -5.94
N VAL A 83 18.89 -8.60 -6.00
CA VAL A 83 19.96 -9.40 -6.57
C VAL A 83 20.89 -9.83 -5.45
N ARG A 84 21.16 -11.13 -5.39
CA ARG A 84 22.17 -11.73 -4.51
C ARG A 84 23.28 -12.32 -5.37
N ARG A 85 24.52 -11.87 -5.14
CA ARG A 85 25.69 -12.32 -5.89
C ARG A 85 26.46 -13.39 -5.13
N ASP A 86 27.09 -14.28 -5.88
CA ASP A 86 28.01 -15.29 -5.36
C ASP A 86 27.36 -16.12 -4.24
N THR A 87 26.19 -16.70 -4.54
CA THR A 87 25.38 -17.40 -3.53
C THR A 87 25.80 -18.84 -3.30
N ASP A 88 25.42 -19.42 -2.17
CA ASP A 88 25.63 -20.84 -1.84
C ASP A 88 24.67 -21.80 -2.57
N ILE A 89 23.95 -21.35 -3.60
CA ILE A 89 22.81 -22.06 -4.19
C ILE A 89 23.17 -23.47 -4.70
N HIS A 90 24.30 -23.64 -5.39
CA HIS A 90 24.72 -24.96 -5.90
C HIS A 90 25.15 -25.91 -4.79
N ALA A 91 25.78 -25.40 -3.73
CA ALA A 91 26.10 -26.21 -2.56
C ALA A 91 24.81 -26.74 -1.90
N ARG A 92 23.78 -25.89 -1.80
CA ARG A 92 22.47 -26.31 -1.30
C ARG A 92 21.82 -27.38 -2.18
N PHE A 93 21.90 -27.27 -3.50
CA PHE A 93 21.39 -28.31 -4.39
C PHE A 93 22.14 -29.62 -4.24
N ALA A 94 23.47 -29.60 -4.06
CA ALA A 94 24.25 -30.80 -3.78
C ALA A 94 23.80 -31.48 -2.47
N GLU A 95 23.31 -30.70 -1.51
CA GLU A 95 22.71 -31.15 -0.25
C GLU A 95 21.20 -31.46 -0.35
N SER A 96 20.59 -31.38 -1.53
CA SER A 96 19.14 -31.53 -1.75
C SER A 96 18.27 -30.56 -0.93
N ARG A 97 18.79 -29.34 -0.71
CA ARG A 97 18.09 -28.27 0.01
C ARG A 97 17.66 -27.17 -0.95
N LEU A 98 16.36 -27.02 -1.16
CA LEU A 98 15.81 -25.90 -1.94
C LEU A 98 15.56 -24.68 -1.03
N PRO A 99 15.94 -23.46 -1.44
CA PRO A 99 15.60 -22.26 -0.69
C PRO A 99 14.11 -21.95 -0.83
N THR A 100 13.47 -21.57 0.28
CA THR A 100 12.08 -21.10 0.28
C THR A 100 11.97 -19.59 0.22
N ASP A 101 13.06 -18.89 0.52
CA ASP A 101 13.24 -17.46 0.41
C ASP A 101 14.69 -17.16 0.00
N VAL A 102 14.91 -16.13 -0.83
CA VAL A 102 16.28 -15.69 -1.14
C VAL A 102 17.04 -15.19 0.08
N ALA A 103 16.36 -14.79 1.16
CA ALA A 103 16.97 -14.47 2.44
C ALA A 103 17.70 -15.67 3.07
N ASP A 104 17.30 -16.90 2.74
CA ASP A 104 17.95 -18.12 3.24
C ASP A 104 19.36 -18.30 2.67
N LEU A 105 19.66 -17.69 1.51
CA LEU A 105 20.93 -17.87 0.79
C LEU A 105 22.05 -17.06 1.42
N GLN A 106 23.20 -17.69 1.60
CA GLN A 106 24.45 -16.95 1.81
C GLN A 106 24.81 -16.28 0.48
N ALA A 107 25.30 -15.04 0.54
CA ALA A 107 25.64 -14.26 -0.64
C ALA A 107 26.83 -13.35 -0.33
N GLY A 108 27.74 -13.21 -1.28
CA GLY A 108 28.87 -12.27 -1.17
C GLY A 108 28.41 -10.81 -1.17
N SER A 109 27.34 -10.50 -1.92
CA SER A 109 26.69 -9.19 -1.86
C SER A 109 25.20 -9.27 -2.15
N THR A 110 24.45 -8.27 -1.69
CA THR A 110 23.01 -8.14 -1.93
C THR A 110 22.68 -6.69 -2.20
N PHE A 111 21.92 -6.44 -3.27
CA PHE A 111 21.49 -5.08 -3.62
C PHE A 111 20.15 -5.10 -4.37
N THR A 112 19.40 -4.01 -4.25
CA THR A 112 18.19 -3.81 -5.05
C THR A 112 18.54 -3.24 -6.42
N ARG A 113 17.81 -3.61 -7.47
CA ARG A 113 17.96 -3.00 -8.80
C ARG A 113 17.06 -1.79 -8.99
N PRO A 114 17.53 -0.76 -9.70
CA PRO A 114 16.70 0.37 -10.11
C PRO A 114 15.70 -0.04 -11.21
N LYS A 115 14.66 0.80 -11.35
CA LYS A 115 13.48 0.62 -12.22
C LYS A 115 13.78 0.33 -13.69
N GLN A 116 14.75 1.05 -14.26
CA GLN A 116 15.18 0.96 -15.64
C GLN A 116 16.66 0.64 -15.63
N GLY A 117 16.96 -0.62 -15.37
CA GLY A 117 18.32 -1.09 -15.40
C GLY A 117 18.62 -1.66 -16.78
N ASN A 118 19.68 -1.14 -17.41
CA ASN A 118 20.31 -1.75 -18.58
C ASN A 118 20.70 -3.21 -18.29
N GLU A 119 21.11 -3.93 -19.33
CA GLU A 119 21.57 -5.32 -19.21
C GLU A 119 22.56 -5.49 -18.06
N MET A 120 22.24 -6.42 -17.17
CA MET A 120 23.11 -6.80 -16.08
C MET A 120 23.43 -8.29 -16.21
N PRO A 121 24.70 -8.67 -16.37
CA PRO A 121 25.07 -10.08 -16.43
C PRO A 121 24.87 -10.71 -15.06
N LEU A 122 24.27 -11.91 -15.03
CA LEU A 122 24.18 -12.82 -13.89
C LEU A 122 25.06 -14.03 -14.19
N GLY A 123 25.93 -14.38 -13.24
CA GLY A 123 26.71 -15.62 -13.26
C GLY A 123 25.94 -16.80 -12.66
N PRO A 124 26.49 -18.02 -12.76
CA PRO A 124 25.79 -19.25 -12.37
C PRO A 124 25.38 -19.31 -10.89
N ASP A 125 26.06 -18.56 -10.03
CA ASP A 125 25.83 -18.54 -8.58
C ASP A 125 24.98 -17.34 -8.15
N ASP A 126 24.50 -16.53 -9.09
CA ASP A 126 23.69 -15.36 -8.79
C ASP A 126 22.19 -15.67 -8.79
N VAL A 127 21.47 -15.03 -7.89
CA VAL A 127 20.02 -15.17 -7.76
C VAL A 127 19.37 -13.80 -7.84
N ILE A 128 18.27 -13.71 -8.58
CA ILE A 128 17.42 -12.53 -8.61
C ILE A 128 16.01 -12.89 -8.16
N GLU A 129 15.48 -12.15 -7.20
CA GLU A 129 14.08 -12.19 -6.79
C GLU A 129 13.36 -10.95 -7.30
N TYR A 130 12.21 -11.16 -7.93
CA TYR A 130 11.26 -10.13 -8.28
C TYR A 130 10.10 -10.17 -7.30
N ILE A 131 9.83 -9.01 -6.71
CA ILE A 131 8.71 -8.73 -5.84
C ILE A 131 7.73 -7.86 -6.59
N VAL A 132 6.54 -8.41 -6.83
CA VAL A 132 5.44 -7.72 -7.50
C VAL A 132 4.39 -7.41 -6.44
N GLY A 133 4.15 -6.12 -6.21
CA GLY A 133 3.09 -5.58 -5.37
C GLY A 133 1.71 -5.84 -5.97
N GLY A 134 0.69 -5.77 -5.11
CA GLY A 134 -0.71 -5.96 -5.47
C GLY A 134 -1.38 -4.67 -5.97
N GLY A 135 -2.68 -4.57 -5.72
CA GLY A 135 -3.45 -3.34 -5.94
C GLY A 135 -3.55 -2.48 -4.68
N GLY A 136 -4.09 -1.26 -4.80
CA GLY A 136 -4.41 -0.41 -3.64
C GLY A 136 -5.76 -0.77 -3.00
N GLY A 137 -5.89 -0.58 -1.68
CA GLY A 137 -7.10 -0.90 -0.94
C GLY A 137 -8.24 0.09 -1.19
N TYR A 138 -9.46 -0.28 -0.78
CA TYR A 138 -10.64 0.57 -0.86
C TYR A 138 -11.33 0.73 0.50
N GLY A 139 -11.58 1.99 0.92
CA GLY A 139 -12.21 2.31 2.20
C GLY A 139 -11.29 2.15 3.42
N ASP A 140 -11.63 2.78 4.55
CA ASP A 140 -10.84 2.69 5.79
C ASP A 140 -10.65 1.22 6.25
N PRO A 141 -9.40 0.75 6.42
CA PRO A 141 -9.10 -0.59 6.94
C PRO A 141 -9.84 -0.94 8.24
N LEU A 142 -10.07 0.02 9.14
CA LEU A 142 -10.75 -0.23 10.42
C LEU A 142 -12.24 -0.58 10.27
N GLU A 143 -12.80 -0.45 9.07
CA GLU A 143 -14.18 -0.82 8.74
C GLU A 143 -14.28 -2.21 8.10
N ARG A 144 -13.17 -2.92 7.87
CA ARG A 144 -13.20 -4.30 7.39
C ARG A 144 -13.77 -5.22 8.48
N GLU A 145 -14.61 -6.18 8.11
CA GLU A 145 -15.11 -7.20 9.06
C GLU A 145 -13.93 -8.00 9.66
N PRO A 146 -13.80 -8.10 11.00
CA PRO A 146 -12.68 -8.81 11.64
C PRO A 146 -12.52 -10.26 11.18
N GLU A 147 -13.62 -10.97 10.97
CA GLU A 147 -13.62 -12.38 10.54
C GLU A 147 -13.04 -12.52 9.12
N ARG A 148 -13.25 -11.53 8.26
CA ARG A 148 -12.62 -11.48 6.93
C ARG A 148 -11.13 -11.18 7.00
N VAL A 149 -10.65 -10.54 8.06
CA VAL A 149 -9.21 -10.36 8.31
C VAL A 149 -8.61 -11.66 8.84
N ALA A 150 -9.27 -12.33 9.78
CA ALA A 150 -8.85 -13.66 10.26
C ALA A 150 -8.76 -14.68 9.12
N ALA A 151 -9.73 -14.67 8.19
CA ALA A 151 -9.68 -15.49 6.98
C ALA A 151 -8.48 -15.12 6.07
N ASP A 152 -8.22 -13.83 5.85
CA ASP A 152 -7.04 -13.40 5.08
C ASP A 152 -5.72 -13.88 5.74
N VAL A 153 -5.66 -13.92 7.08
CA VAL A 153 -4.51 -14.44 7.83
C VAL A 153 -4.39 -15.96 7.69
N HIS A 154 -5.49 -16.68 7.84
CA HIS A 154 -5.51 -18.13 7.65
C HIS A 154 -5.10 -18.55 6.23
N GLU A 155 -5.50 -17.77 5.23
CA GLU A 155 -5.15 -17.98 3.82
C GLU A 155 -3.74 -17.47 3.45
N GLY A 156 -2.99 -16.89 4.39
CA GLY A 156 -1.64 -16.38 4.16
C GLY A 156 -1.58 -15.12 3.30
N ARG A 157 -2.70 -14.41 3.09
CA ARG A 157 -2.75 -13.16 2.31
C ARG A 157 -2.34 -11.95 3.12
N THR A 158 -2.55 -12.02 4.44
CA THR A 158 -2.25 -10.97 5.40
C THR A 158 -1.50 -11.58 6.58
N SER A 159 -0.43 -10.94 7.05
CA SER A 159 0.25 -11.40 8.27
C SER A 159 -0.52 -11.00 9.53
N ILE A 160 -0.24 -11.67 10.66
CA ILE A 160 -0.76 -11.28 11.98
C ILE A 160 -0.34 -9.83 12.31
N GLU A 161 0.88 -9.43 11.92
CA GLU A 161 1.35 -8.06 12.10
C GLU A 161 0.49 -7.06 11.33
N ALA A 162 0.21 -7.32 10.04
CA ALA A 162 -0.64 -6.47 9.22
C ALA A 162 -2.10 -6.44 9.70
N ALA A 163 -2.64 -7.58 10.16
CA ALA A 163 -3.97 -7.66 10.76
C ALA A 163 -4.10 -6.70 11.95
N ARG A 164 -3.13 -6.72 12.86
CA ARG A 164 -3.08 -5.82 14.00
C ARG A 164 -2.86 -4.36 13.59
N ARG A 165 -1.84 -4.11 12.77
CA ARG A 165 -1.35 -2.76 12.46
C ARG A 165 -2.31 -1.97 11.58
N HIS A 166 -2.81 -2.59 10.51
CA HIS A 166 -3.65 -1.89 9.52
C HIS A 166 -5.12 -1.99 9.86
N TYR A 167 -5.59 -3.16 10.31
CA TYR A 167 -7.02 -3.41 10.52
C TYR A 167 -7.46 -3.29 11.99
N GLY A 168 -6.51 -3.20 12.93
CA GLY A 168 -6.78 -3.24 14.36
C GLY A 168 -7.43 -4.53 14.81
N VAL A 169 -7.16 -5.65 14.12
CA VAL A 169 -7.73 -6.97 14.44
C VAL A 169 -6.70 -7.78 15.19
N GLU A 170 -7.09 -8.24 16.37
CA GLU A 170 -6.30 -9.12 17.24
C GLU A 170 -6.84 -10.55 17.12
N LEU A 171 -5.94 -11.52 17.01
CA LEU A 171 -6.28 -12.93 16.91
C LEU A 171 -5.80 -13.67 18.16
N ASP A 172 -6.59 -14.62 18.64
CA ASP A 172 -6.21 -15.48 19.77
C ASP A 172 -5.23 -16.59 19.35
N ALA A 173 -4.85 -17.44 20.30
CA ALA A 173 -3.91 -18.55 20.06
C ALA A 173 -4.43 -19.61 19.07
N THR A 174 -5.73 -19.63 18.78
CA THR A 174 -6.37 -20.52 17.80
C THR A 174 -6.46 -19.89 16.41
N GLY A 175 -6.14 -18.60 16.28
CA GLY A 175 -6.30 -17.81 15.06
C GLY A 175 -7.72 -17.24 14.88
N ALA A 176 -8.59 -17.36 15.88
CA ALA A 176 -9.91 -16.74 15.89
C ALA A 176 -9.83 -15.28 16.32
N VAL A 177 -10.83 -14.48 15.94
CA VAL A 177 -10.90 -13.05 16.32
C VAL A 177 -11.13 -12.93 17.82
N ASP A 178 -10.24 -12.21 18.51
CA ASP A 178 -10.52 -11.70 19.85
C ASP A 178 -11.32 -10.40 19.70
N ALA A 179 -12.63 -10.47 19.95
CA ALA A 179 -13.56 -9.37 19.74
C ALA A 179 -13.28 -8.17 20.66
N ASP A 180 -12.95 -8.42 21.93
CA ASP A 180 -12.71 -7.38 22.93
C ASP A 180 -11.36 -6.69 22.66
N ALA A 181 -10.32 -7.48 22.39
CA ALA A 181 -9.01 -6.95 22.02
C ALA A 181 -9.06 -6.17 20.70
N THR A 182 -9.80 -6.67 19.70
CA THR A 182 -10.04 -5.97 18.42
C THR A 182 -10.77 -4.64 18.63
N ALA A 183 -11.83 -4.61 19.45
CA ALA A 183 -12.56 -3.38 19.76
C ALA A 183 -11.66 -2.35 20.47
N CYS A 184 -10.82 -2.81 21.40
CA CYS A 184 -9.83 -1.98 22.09
C CYS A 184 -8.78 -1.43 21.12
N ALA A 185 -8.19 -2.28 20.27
CA ALA A 185 -7.18 -1.91 19.28
C ALA A 185 -7.73 -0.87 18.28
N ARG A 186 -8.92 -1.10 17.71
CA ARG A 186 -9.57 -0.13 16.82
C ARG A 186 -9.85 1.20 17.51
N THR A 187 -10.29 1.17 18.78
CA THR A 187 -10.50 2.38 19.57
C THR A 187 -9.19 3.13 19.79
N ALA A 188 -8.10 2.42 20.10
CA ALA A 188 -6.78 3.01 20.27
C ALA A 188 -6.27 3.67 18.97
N ILE A 189 -6.42 3.00 17.82
CA ILE A 189 -6.03 3.56 16.51
C ILE A 189 -6.85 4.81 16.21
N ARG A 190 -8.18 4.80 16.43
CA ARG A 190 -9.02 6.00 16.24
C ARG A 190 -8.61 7.15 17.17
N ARG A 191 -8.25 6.87 18.42
CA ARG A 191 -7.75 7.88 19.36
C ARG A 191 -6.42 8.46 18.89
N ALA A 192 -5.50 7.63 18.40
CA ALA A 192 -4.23 8.08 17.84
C ALA A 192 -4.44 8.98 16.61
N ARG A 193 -5.39 8.63 15.73
CA ARG A 193 -5.77 9.46 14.58
C ARG A 193 -6.38 10.81 14.98
N LYS A 194 -7.11 10.88 16.10
CA LYS A 194 -7.74 12.13 16.58
C LYS A 194 -6.76 13.20 17.06
N VAL A 195 -5.53 12.83 17.39
CA VAL A 195 -4.49 13.77 17.84
C VAL A 195 -3.55 14.21 16.72
N TRP A 196 -3.79 13.76 15.49
CA TRP A 196 -3.09 14.26 14.31
C TRP A 196 -3.32 15.77 14.13
N PRO A 197 -2.33 16.53 13.63
CA PRO A 197 -2.51 17.96 13.35
C PRO A 197 -3.55 18.20 12.26
N ARG A 198 -4.03 19.45 12.15
CA ARG A 198 -4.91 19.82 11.03
C ARG A 198 -4.07 19.93 9.76
N ALA A 199 -4.62 19.51 8.64
CA ALA A 199 -3.95 19.68 7.35
C ALA A 199 -3.65 21.16 7.03
N ALA A 200 -4.52 22.08 7.46
CA ALA A 200 -4.29 23.52 7.36
C ALA A 200 -3.03 24.00 8.10
N ASP A 201 -2.59 23.32 9.16
CA ASP A 201 -1.35 23.66 9.87
C ASP A 201 -0.11 23.36 9.00
N ARG A 202 -0.21 22.34 8.14
CA ARG A 202 0.84 21.94 7.19
C ARG A 202 0.76 22.72 5.88
N PHE A 203 -0.46 23.04 5.42
CA PHE A 203 -0.77 23.68 4.14
C PHE A 203 -1.64 24.92 4.38
N PRO A 204 -1.04 26.05 4.82
CA PRO A 204 -1.77 27.23 5.27
C PRO A 204 -2.36 28.07 4.13
N GLU A 205 -1.99 27.81 2.87
CA GLU A 205 -2.57 28.50 1.73
C GLU A 205 -4.08 28.31 1.70
N ALA A 206 -4.79 29.44 1.60
CA ALA A 206 -6.24 29.47 1.62
C ALA A 206 -6.80 28.70 0.44
N ASP A 207 -7.80 27.86 0.70
CA ASP A 207 -8.57 27.24 -0.36
C ASP A 207 -9.59 28.25 -0.91
N PRO A 208 -9.45 28.71 -2.16
CA PRO A 208 -10.32 29.72 -2.73
C PRO A 208 -11.65 29.09 -3.14
N ALA A 209 -12.49 28.77 -2.16
CA ALA A 209 -13.84 28.24 -2.35
C ALA A 209 -14.87 29.16 -1.71
N ASP A 210 -15.76 29.71 -2.54
CA ASP A 210 -16.87 30.52 -2.06
C ASP A 210 -17.95 29.64 -1.42
N PRO A 211 -18.58 30.10 -0.32
CA PRO A 211 -19.67 29.36 0.30
C PRO A 211 -20.83 29.11 -0.65
N VAL A 212 -21.27 27.87 -0.73
CA VAL A 212 -22.39 27.47 -1.58
C VAL A 212 -23.70 27.52 -0.78
N ALA A 213 -24.73 28.17 -1.31
CA ALA A 213 -26.04 28.22 -0.67
C ALA A 213 -26.71 26.83 -0.62
N ALA A 214 -27.52 26.58 0.41
CA ALA A 214 -28.33 25.38 0.51
C ALA A 214 -29.22 25.20 -0.73
N THR A 215 -29.41 23.94 -1.13
CA THR A 215 -30.21 23.62 -2.33
C THR A 215 -31.66 23.29 -2.02
N GLY A 216 -31.97 22.96 -0.76
CA GLY A 216 -33.21 22.26 -0.39
C GLY A 216 -33.24 20.80 -0.85
N GLY A 217 -32.17 20.30 -1.48
CA GLY A 217 -32.06 18.96 -2.02
C GLY A 217 -31.54 17.93 -1.01
N PRO A 218 -31.83 16.63 -1.21
CA PRO A 218 -31.40 15.60 -0.28
C PRO A 218 -29.87 15.47 -0.21
N PRO A 219 -29.34 14.84 0.86
CA PRO A 219 -27.93 14.47 0.93
C PRO A 219 -27.50 13.59 -0.25
N ARG A 220 -26.32 13.84 -0.82
CA ARG A 220 -25.74 13.06 -1.94
C ARG A 220 -24.38 12.51 -1.56
N ARG A 221 -24.19 11.19 -1.68
CA ARG A 221 -22.90 10.56 -1.42
C ARG A 221 -21.97 10.78 -2.61
N LEU A 222 -20.80 11.37 -2.34
CA LEU A 222 -19.79 11.68 -3.36
C LEU A 222 -18.55 10.78 -3.25
N HIS A 223 -18.41 10.17 -2.08
CA HIS A 223 -17.25 9.41 -1.64
C HIS A 223 -17.72 8.37 -0.61
N GLU A 224 -16.96 7.30 -0.36
CA GLU A 224 -17.32 6.29 0.63
C GLU A 224 -17.65 6.88 2.02
N ALA A 225 -16.87 7.88 2.45
CA ALA A 225 -16.99 8.54 3.74
C ALA A 225 -17.42 10.03 3.69
N ILE A 226 -17.75 10.58 2.51
CA ILE A 226 -18.13 12.00 2.37
C ILE A 226 -19.48 12.13 1.65
N VAL A 227 -20.37 12.91 2.26
CA VAL A 227 -21.70 13.24 1.76
C VAL A 227 -21.82 14.76 1.62
N ALA A 228 -22.41 15.23 0.52
CA ALA A 228 -22.85 16.60 0.38
C ALA A 228 -24.27 16.75 0.95
N ARG A 229 -24.49 17.72 1.84
CA ARG A 229 -25.80 18.00 2.44
C ARG A 229 -25.97 19.48 2.76
N ASP A 230 -27.20 19.89 3.03
CA ASP A 230 -27.47 21.25 3.53
C ASP A 230 -27.20 21.32 5.05
N ASP A 231 -26.61 22.42 5.50
CA ASP A 231 -26.31 22.74 6.90
C ASP A 231 -26.31 24.26 7.11
N GLY A 232 -27.20 24.76 7.98
CA GLY A 232 -27.23 26.19 8.31
C GLY A 232 -27.40 27.14 7.11
N GLY A 233 -28.22 26.77 6.12
CA GLY A 233 -28.46 27.57 4.92
C GLY A 233 -27.36 27.48 3.84
N ARG A 234 -26.34 26.63 4.05
CA ARG A 234 -25.27 26.36 3.10
C ARG A 234 -25.28 24.91 2.65
N ARG A 235 -24.67 24.62 1.51
CA ARG A 235 -24.29 23.28 1.08
C ARG A 235 -22.88 23.00 1.60
N VAL A 236 -22.67 21.85 2.21
CA VAL A 236 -21.38 21.47 2.82
C VAL A 236 -20.99 20.05 2.49
N LEU A 237 -19.70 19.73 2.62
CA LEU A 237 -19.21 18.36 2.70
C LEU A 237 -19.18 17.91 4.15
N ALA A 238 -19.81 16.79 4.45
CA ALA A 238 -19.89 16.20 5.79
C ALA A 238 -19.44 14.74 5.79
N CYS A 239 -18.99 14.26 6.94
CA CYS A 239 -18.64 12.87 7.14
C CYS A 239 -19.88 11.99 7.10
N ALA A 240 -19.90 10.97 6.25
CA ALA A 240 -21.01 10.01 6.14
C ALA A 240 -21.08 8.99 7.30
N ARG A 241 -20.24 9.12 8.34
CA ARG A 241 -20.19 8.24 9.52
C ARG A 241 -20.62 8.92 10.82
N CYS A 242 -20.31 10.20 10.98
CA CYS A 242 -20.60 10.94 12.21
C CYS A 242 -21.18 12.34 11.98
N ASP A 243 -21.57 12.65 10.73
CA ASP A 243 -22.22 13.90 10.31
C ASP A 243 -21.42 15.19 10.53
N ALA A 244 -20.20 15.10 11.06
CA ALA A 244 -19.30 16.23 11.23
C ALA A 244 -19.09 16.94 9.89
N VAL A 245 -19.38 18.24 9.86
CA VAL A 245 -19.08 19.11 8.73
C VAL A 245 -17.58 19.19 8.56
N LEU A 246 -17.10 18.84 7.37
CA LEU A 246 -15.68 18.82 7.03
C LEU A 246 -15.25 20.17 6.48
N CYS A 247 -15.98 20.67 5.48
CA CYS A 247 -15.69 21.93 4.81
C CYS A 247 -16.92 22.42 4.02
N ASP A 248 -16.79 23.57 3.38
CA ASP A 248 -17.77 24.04 2.39
C ASP A 248 -17.83 23.09 1.18
N TYR A 249 -18.93 23.12 0.41
CA TYR A 249 -19.18 22.21 -0.71
C TYR A 249 -18.14 22.32 -1.84
N ALA A 250 -17.70 23.54 -2.16
CA ALA A 250 -16.73 23.78 -3.22
C ALA A 250 -15.27 23.63 -2.77
N ALA A 251 -15.03 23.43 -1.47
CA ALA A 251 -13.71 23.37 -0.88
C ALA A 251 -13.03 21.99 -1.04
N ASP A 252 -11.71 21.98 -1.09
CA ASP A 252 -10.85 20.81 -0.96
C ASP A 252 -10.84 20.32 0.49
N PHE A 253 -11.64 19.27 0.74
CA PHE A 253 -11.78 18.68 2.07
C PHE A 253 -10.45 18.26 2.70
N LYS A 254 -9.40 17.93 1.91
CA LYS A 254 -8.10 17.50 2.46
C LYS A 254 -7.48 18.59 3.33
N ARG A 255 -7.73 19.87 3.05
CA ARG A 255 -7.19 21.01 3.82
C ARG A 255 -7.89 21.24 5.16
N HIS A 256 -9.08 20.69 5.35
CA HIS A 256 -9.92 20.97 6.53
C HIS A 256 -9.98 19.82 7.55
N VAL A 257 -9.33 18.70 7.25
CA VAL A 257 -9.36 17.48 8.05
C VAL A 257 -8.04 17.24 8.80
N LEU A 258 -7.94 16.14 9.54
CA LEU A 258 -6.71 15.78 10.25
C LEU A 258 -5.74 15.09 9.28
N LEU A 259 -4.45 15.35 9.46
CA LEU A 259 -3.38 14.87 8.59
C LEU A 259 -2.30 14.14 9.41
N HIS A 260 -1.97 12.93 8.99
CA HIS A 260 -0.70 12.29 9.31
C HIS A 260 0.22 12.29 8.11
N GLU A 261 1.47 12.68 8.32
CA GLU A 261 2.54 12.61 7.33
C GLU A 261 3.66 11.76 7.93
N GLY A 262 3.99 10.64 7.27
CA GLY A 262 4.97 9.68 7.73
C GLY A 262 5.74 9.03 6.59
N PRO A 263 6.75 8.19 6.88
CA PRO A 263 7.50 7.49 5.85
C PRO A 263 6.65 6.40 5.20
N THR A 264 6.97 6.08 3.95
CA THR A 264 6.25 5.03 3.20
C THR A 264 6.49 3.61 3.75
N THR A 265 7.54 3.44 4.57
CA THR A 265 7.82 2.23 5.36
C THR A 265 6.77 1.96 6.45
N GLU A 266 5.82 2.88 6.67
CA GLU A 266 4.65 2.58 7.49
C GLU A 266 3.71 1.54 6.88
N LEU A 267 3.78 1.36 5.56
CA LEU A 267 3.06 0.31 4.85
C LEU A 267 3.76 -1.03 5.12
N VAL A 268 3.07 -1.94 5.81
CA VAL A 268 3.55 -3.33 5.92
C VAL A 268 3.81 -3.89 4.53
N GLY A 269 4.93 -4.59 4.37
CA GLY A 269 5.40 -5.12 3.08
C GLY A 269 6.31 -4.18 2.29
N ALA A 270 6.52 -2.93 2.73
CA ALA A 270 7.53 -2.05 2.13
C ALA A 270 8.94 -2.61 2.38
N LYS A 271 9.66 -3.00 1.33
CA LYS A 271 11.00 -3.61 1.42
C LYS A 271 12.17 -2.70 1.03
N ALA A 272 11.90 -1.51 0.49
CA ALA A 272 12.93 -0.50 0.27
C ALA A 272 12.41 0.90 0.60
N ASP A 273 13.29 1.76 1.09
CA ASP A 273 12.99 3.16 1.34
C ASP A 273 13.28 3.96 0.04
N PRO A 274 12.30 4.72 -0.48
CA PRO A 274 12.54 5.62 -1.60
C PRO A 274 13.72 6.58 -1.39
N VAL A 275 14.05 6.93 -0.14
CA VAL A 275 15.20 7.78 0.23
C VAL A 275 16.54 7.17 -0.23
N ASP A 276 16.64 5.85 -0.37
CA ASP A 276 17.86 5.20 -0.88
C ASP A 276 18.15 5.56 -2.35
N ARG A 277 17.16 6.11 -3.07
CA ARG A 277 17.21 6.31 -4.53
C ARG A 277 16.77 7.69 -5.00
N LEU A 278 16.06 8.42 -4.17
CA LEU A 278 15.52 9.73 -4.49
C LEU A 278 16.15 10.75 -3.54
N ASP A 279 16.71 11.81 -4.13
CA ASP A 279 17.21 12.97 -3.35
C ASP A 279 16.07 13.80 -2.74
N VAL A 280 14.81 13.45 -3.06
CA VAL A 280 13.61 14.08 -2.56
C VAL A 280 12.87 13.15 -1.60
N PRO A 281 12.51 13.61 -0.39
CA PRO A 281 11.78 12.79 0.55
C PRO A 281 10.36 12.51 0.02
N ILE A 282 10.00 11.22 -0.03
CA ILE A 282 8.65 10.76 -0.36
C ILE A 282 7.92 10.40 0.94
N VAL A 283 6.71 10.91 1.09
CA VAL A 283 5.90 10.74 2.30
C VAL A 283 4.58 10.05 1.96
N LEU A 284 4.10 9.26 2.93
CA LEU A 284 2.73 8.78 2.98
C LEU A 284 1.90 9.80 3.78
N ARG A 285 0.89 10.37 3.16
CA ARG A 285 -0.08 11.26 3.81
C ARG A 285 -1.40 10.53 3.98
N GLN A 286 -1.97 10.64 5.18
CA GLN A 286 -3.23 10.01 5.55
C GLN A 286 -4.17 11.07 6.11
N TYR A 287 -5.36 11.21 5.51
CA TYR A 287 -6.33 12.25 5.86
C TYR A 287 -7.55 11.62 6.52
N CYS A 288 -7.89 12.01 7.75
CA CYS A 288 -9.02 11.42 8.46
C CYS A 288 -10.01 12.44 9.02
N CYS A 289 -11.26 12.02 9.17
CA CYS A 289 -12.32 12.87 9.71
C CYS A 289 -12.01 13.33 11.15
N PRO A 290 -12.12 14.64 11.47
CA PRO A 290 -11.89 15.13 12.82
C PRO A 290 -12.92 14.64 13.85
N GLY A 291 -14.12 14.24 13.41
CA GLY A 291 -15.18 13.75 14.30
C GLY A 291 -14.98 12.30 14.74
N CYS A 292 -14.86 11.37 13.78
CA CYS A 292 -14.81 9.92 14.05
C CYS A 292 -13.49 9.23 13.67
N ALA A 293 -12.52 9.97 13.12
CA ALA A 293 -11.24 9.45 12.67
C ALA A 293 -11.32 8.34 11.60
N VAL A 294 -12.42 8.29 10.83
CA VAL A 294 -12.47 7.47 9.61
C VAL A 294 -11.47 8.02 8.61
N LEU A 295 -10.66 7.13 8.03
CA LEU A 295 -9.70 7.48 6.99
C LEU A 295 -10.48 7.84 5.72
N LEU A 296 -10.25 9.04 5.19
CA LEU A 296 -10.95 9.59 4.03
C LEU A 296 -10.17 9.32 2.75
N THR A 297 -8.86 9.54 2.75
CA THR A 297 -8.02 9.39 1.57
C THR A 297 -6.54 9.31 1.99
N THR A 298 -5.69 8.88 1.06
CA THR A 298 -4.24 8.77 1.26
C THR A 298 -3.50 9.24 0.02
N ASP A 299 -2.40 9.96 0.21
CA ASP A 299 -1.51 10.37 -0.87
C ASP A 299 -0.10 9.83 -0.64
N VAL A 300 0.60 9.56 -1.74
CA VAL A 300 2.03 9.27 -1.75
C VAL A 300 2.68 10.29 -2.66
N SER A 301 3.41 11.23 -2.07
CA SER A 301 3.88 12.43 -2.76
C SER A 301 5.25 12.87 -2.24
N ARG A 302 5.89 13.83 -2.92
CA ARG A 302 7.08 14.48 -2.35
C ARG A 302 6.66 15.28 -1.13
N ALA A 303 7.50 15.35 -0.10
CA ALA A 303 7.19 16.08 1.12
C ALA A 303 6.94 17.58 0.88
N ALA A 304 7.54 18.14 -0.17
CA ALA A 304 7.38 19.54 -0.56
C ALA A 304 6.12 19.84 -1.38
N ASP A 305 5.43 18.82 -1.91
CA ASP A 305 4.25 19.03 -2.75
C ASP A 305 3.03 19.41 -1.90
N GLU A 306 2.21 20.33 -2.42
CA GLU A 306 0.86 20.59 -1.91
C GLU A 306 -0.06 19.37 -2.14
N PRO A 307 -1.10 19.16 -1.30
CA PRO A 307 -2.08 18.12 -1.55
C PRO A 307 -2.83 18.39 -2.85
N TRP A 308 -3.03 17.35 -3.65
CA TRP A 308 -3.93 17.41 -4.79
C TRP A 308 -5.37 17.31 -4.32
N ALA A 309 -6.21 18.22 -4.81
CA ALA A 309 -7.65 18.15 -4.57
C ALA A 309 -8.24 16.96 -5.34
N ASP A 310 -8.66 15.92 -4.62
CA ASP A 310 -9.27 14.72 -5.22
C ASP A 310 -10.58 15.05 -5.96
N MET A 311 -11.29 16.07 -5.48
CA MET A 311 -12.52 16.58 -6.08
C MET A 311 -12.68 18.07 -5.75
N ARG A 312 -13.10 18.84 -6.76
CA ARG A 312 -13.63 20.20 -6.60
C ARG A 312 -14.98 20.25 -7.29
N LEU A 313 -16.01 20.56 -6.52
CA LEU A 313 -17.38 20.55 -7.01
C LEU A 313 -17.75 21.95 -7.49
N ALA A 314 -18.37 22.03 -8.66
CA ALA A 314 -18.90 23.27 -9.21
C ALA A 314 -20.43 23.23 -9.23
N GLY A 315 -21.07 24.36 -8.88
CA GLY A 315 -22.53 24.48 -8.78
C GLY A 315 -23.11 23.87 -7.49
N PRO A 316 -24.38 24.14 -7.13
CA PRO A 316 -24.88 23.83 -5.79
C PRO A 316 -25.29 22.37 -5.57
N GLY A 317 -25.31 21.52 -6.60
CA GLY A 317 -25.64 20.10 -6.50
C GLY A 317 -26.06 19.46 -7.81
#